data_AF-A0A7S2NNF7-F1
#
_entry.id   AF-A0A7S2NNF7-F1
#
_cell.length_a   1.000
_cell.length_b   1.000
_cell.length_c   1.000
_cell.angle_alpha   90.00
_cell.angle_beta   90.00
_cell.angle_gamma   90.00
#
_symmetry.space_group_name_H-M   'P 1'
#
loop_
_entity.id
_entity.type
_entity.pdbx_description
1 polymer ?
#
loop_
_entity_poly.entity_id
_entity_poly.type
_entity_poly.pdbx_seq_one_letter_code
_entity_poly.pdbx_strand_id
1 'polypeptide(L)'
;MRTASTSRTAARRCRCLAVPCSSRRWTTKFPNAWWQSIGHASSSSSTRSPRCSAGACSSSRSITRPRTRCRAAAAARHRVRGRVIERLLEHAPAEHLGDLVEELLDACPMLCHHAFGNFVVQRLLEHGTAKQRHRLAAVLEVEAVRIAKHKIGCNVLRCALVHCAGEDRARLAGALEADPSRAEELNRHLFGGFVMREVRRLRRNGALPDGAPGGAIGGA
;
A
#
# COMPACT_ATOMS: atom_id res chain seq x y z
N MET A 1 56.69 -4.96 49.61
CA MET A 1 56.93 -4.71 48.17
C MET A 1 56.05 -5.65 47.35
N ARG A 2 55.36 -5.10 46.33
CA ARG A 2 54.55 -5.75 45.28
C ARG A 2 53.21 -6.36 45.71
N THR A 3 52.13 -5.61 45.49
CA THR A 3 50.77 -6.12 45.30
C THR A 3 50.41 -6.04 43.81
N ALA A 4 49.77 -7.10 43.32
CA ALA A 4 49.28 -7.24 41.96
C ALA A 4 47.92 -6.55 41.77
N SER A 5 47.63 -6.08 40.56
CA SER A 5 46.50 -6.57 39.73
C SER A 5 45.95 -5.52 38.75
N THR A 6 45.90 -5.96 37.49
CA THR A 6 44.88 -5.72 36.46
C THR A 6 44.53 -4.31 35.98
N SER A 7 44.86 -4.14 34.70
CA SER A 7 44.31 -3.26 33.68
C SER A 7 42.77 -3.21 33.63
N ARG A 8 42.22 -2.02 33.39
CA ARG A 8 40.92 -1.83 32.75
C ARG A 8 40.81 -0.44 32.13
N THR A 9 40.83 -0.41 30.80
CA THR A 9 40.68 0.78 29.94
C THR A 9 39.23 1.27 30.01
N ALA A 10 39.06 2.57 30.28
CA ALA A 10 37.77 3.23 30.44
C ALA A 10 37.05 3.39 29.09
N ALA A 11 35.89 2.75 28.94
CA ALA A 11 34.95 2.97 27.85
C ALA A 11 34.18 4.28 28.06
N ARG A 12 34.30 5.21 27.10
CA ARG A 12 33.53 6.44 27.01
C ARG A 12 32.06 6.13 26.72
N ARG A 13 31.17 6.61 27.61
CA ARG A 13 29.71 6.52 27.53
C ARG A 13 29.16 7.43 26.42
N CYS A 14 28.38 6.87 25.49
CA CYS A 14 27.45 7.65 24.67
C CYS A 14 26.08 7.66 25.36
N ARG A 15 25.59 8.85 25.71
CA ARG A 15 24.23 9.09 26.19
C ARG A 15 23.26 8.96 25.03
N CYS A 16 22.41 7.93 25.03
CA CYS A 16 21.17 7.93 24.26
C CYS A 16 20.08 8.56 25.12
N LEU A 17 19.51 9.67 24.64
CA LEU A 17 18.32 10.30 25.21
C LEU A 17 17.13 9.33 25.07
N ALA A 18 16.56 8.94 26.20
CA ALA A 18 15.29 8.21 26.27
C ALA A 18 14.13 9.19 26.04
N VAL A 19 13.25 8.90 25.09
CA VAL A 19 11.93 9.54 24.99
C VAL A 19 10.90 8.58 25.61
N PRO A 20 10.07 9.02 26.57
CA PRO A 20 9.10 8.15 27.22
C PRO A 20 7.97 7.74 26.26
N CYS A 21 7.78 6.43 26.13
CA CYS A 21 6.60 5.83 25.51
C CYS A 21 5.42 6.01 26.47
N SER A 22 4.57 7.01 26.24
CA SER A 22 3.28 7.12 26.92
C SER A 22 2.15 6.68 25.99
N SER A 23 1.47 5.64 26.44
CA SER A 23 0.34 4.98 25.83
C SER A 23 -0.92 5.85 25.95
N ARG A 24 -1.51 6.25 24.82
CA ARG A 24 -2.94 6.60 24.75
C ARG A 24 -3.59 6.08 23.48
N ARG A 25 -4.13 4.86 23.62
CA ARG A 25 -5.51 4.44 23.30
C ARG A 25 -6.23 5.24 22.21
N TRP A 26 -6.25 4.70 21.00
CA TRP A 26 -7.26 5.03 19.98
C TRP A 26 -8.18 3.82 19.80
N THR A 27 -9.30 3.85 20.52
CA THR A 27 -10.47 3.04 20.21
C THR A 27 -11.44 3.93 19.44
N THR A 28 -11.68 3.61 18.16
CA THR A 28 -13.00 3.79 17.54
C THR A 28 -13.08 2.95 16.26
N LYS A 29 -13.81 1.84 16.40
CA LYS A 29 -14.59 1.09 15.39
C LYS A 29 -13.93 0.71 14.06
N PHE A 30 -13.33 -0.48 14.00
CA PHE A 30 -13.53 -1.44 12.91
C PHE A 30 -13.40 -2.88 13.46
N PRO A 31 -14.31 -3.84 13.15
CA PRO A 31 -14.31 -5.18 13.75
C PRO A 31 -13.08 -6.02 13.40
N ASN A 32 -12.23 -6.10 14.42
CA ASN A 32 -11.20 -7.04 14.81
C ASN A 32 -11.56 -8.54 14.63
N ALA A 33 -10.88 -9.22 13.70
CA ALA A 33 -10.67 -10.68 13.74
C ALA A 33 -9.51 -11.22 12.84
N TRP A 34 -8.38 -10.50 12.70
CA TRP A 34 -7.21 -11.02 11.95
C TRP A 34 -5.84 -10.73 12.62
N TRP A 35 -5.83 -10.24 13.86
CA TRP A 35 -4.65 -9.63 14.47
C TRP A 35 -3.79 -10.53 15.38
N GLN A 36 -4.08 -11.83 15.53
CA GLN A 36 -3.39 -12.69 16.51
C GLN A 36 -2.56 -13.85 15.92
N SER A 37 -1.95 -13.71 14.74
CA SER A 37 -1.08 -14.78 14.20
C SER A 37 0.17 -14.28 13.48
N ILE A 38 0.86 -13.27 14.02
CA ILE A 38 2.25 -12.98 13.61
C ILE A 38 3.11 -12.85 14.86
N GLY A 39 3.38 -14.02 15.46
CA GLY A 39 4.47 -14.21 16.41
C GLY A 39 5.83 -14.27 15.70
N HIS A 40 6.81 -13.64 16.34
CA HIS A 40 8.25 -13.90 16.38
C HIS A 40 8.94 -14.58 15.19
N ALA A 41 9.89 -13.86 14.56
CA ALA A 41 11.13 -14.44 14.05
C ALA A 41 12.25 -13.40 14.02
N SER A 42 13.07 -13.50 15.05
CA SER A 42 14.52 -13.32 15.19
C SER A 42 15.33 -12.58 14.12
N SER A 43 16.09 -11.62 14.64
CA SER A 43 17.39 -11.14 14.19
C SER A 43 18.38 -12.25 13.81
N SER A 44 19.09 -12.04 12.71
CA SER A 44 20.47 -12.51 12.54
C SER A 44 21.27 -11.50 11.71
N SER A 45 22.48 -11.29 12.17
CA SER A 45 23.43 -10.26 11.76
C SER A 45 24.48 -10.84 10.82
N SER A 46 25.20 -9.95 10.14
CA SER A 46 26.59 -10.13 9.66
C SER A 46 26.73 -10.88 8.32
N THR A 47 27.64 -10.57 7.38
CA THR A 47 28.82 -9.70 7.37
C THR A 47 29.28 -9.46 5.92
N ARG A 48 29.98 -8.33 5.71
CA ARG A 48 31.14 -8.17 4.80
C ARG A 48 30.88 -7.83 3.31
N SER A 49 31.03 -6.55 2.99
CA SER A 49 31.34 -6.04 1.64
C SER A 49 32.84 -6.21 1.34
N PRO A 50 33.23 -6.53 0.09
CA PRO A 50 34.59 -6.31 -0.36
C PRO A 50 34.76 -4.85 -0.80
N ARG A 51 35.93 -4.34 -0.42
CA ARG A 51 36.53 -3.05 -0.69
C ARG A 51 36.97 -3.03 -2.16
N CYS A 52 36.46 -2.13 -2.99
CA CYS A 52 37.03 -1.85 -4.31
C CYS A 52 37.73 -0.50 -4.27
N SER A 53 39.03 -0.53 -4.54
CA SER A 53 39.95 0.60 -4.58
C SER A 53 39.82 1.34 -5.92
N ALA A 54 39.99 2.66 -5.81
CA ALA A 54 40.18 3.70 -6.82
C ALA A 54 40.54 3.30 -8.27
N GLY A 55 39.85 3.94 -9.22
CA GLY A 55 40.26 4.09 -10.61
C GLY A 55 39.42 5.18 -11.28
N ALA A 56 40.06 6.27 -11.70
CA ALA A 56 39.48 7.49 -12.22
C ALA A 56 38.68 7.30 -13.53
N CYS A 57 37.62 8.08 -13.71
CA CYS A 57 37.14 8.46 -15.04
C CYS A 57 36.49 9.85 -14.98
N SER A 58 37.30 10.86 -15.23
CA SER A 58 36.89 12.22 -15.56
C SER A 58 36.20 12.19 -16.93
N SER A 59 34.89 12.03 -16.93
CA SER A 59 34.05 12.36 -18.06
C SER A 59 32.78 12.96 -17.51
N SER A 60 32.54 14.22 -17.88
CA SER A 60 31.30 14.96 -17.70
C SER A 60 30.14 14.26 -18.42
N ARG A 61 29.74 13.09 -17.92
CA ARG A 61 28.41 12.56 -18.14
C ARG A 61 27.50 13.37 -17.24
N SER A 62 26.67 14.20 -17.85
CA SER A 62 25.42 14.65 -17.25
C SER A 62 24.76 13.43 -16.61
N ILE A 63 24.83 13.36 -15.28
CA ILE A 63 24.14 12.33 -14.50
C ILE A 63 22.67 12.67 -14.65
N THR A 64 22.05 12.19 -15.73
CA THR A 64 20.63 11.88 -15.71
C THR A 64 20.52 10.80 -14.65
N ARG A 65 20.20 11.20 -13.41
CA ARG A 65 20.03 10.30 -12.27
C ARG A 65 19.19 9.14 -12.78
N PRO A 66 19.68 7.88 -12.77
CA PRO A 66 18.82 6.76 -13.09
C PRO A 66 17.64 6.87 -12.14
N ARG A 67 16.44 7.11 -12.70
CA ARG A 67 15.20 7.26 -11.94
C ARG A 67 15.21 6.12 -10.95
N THR A 68 15.28 6.45 -9.66
CA THR A 68 15.23 5.48 -8.56
C THR A 68 13.81 4.93 -8.49
N ARG A 69 13.35 4.29 -9.58
CA ARG A 69 12.11 3.53 -9.61
C ARG A 69 12.32 2.37 -8.64
N CYS A 70 11.28 2.04 -7.88
CA CYS A 70 11.19 0.97 -6.87
C CYS A 70 11.55 1.33 -5.42
N ARG A 71 11.87 2.58 -5.06
CA ARG A 71 12.08 2.95 -3.64
C ARG A 71 10.75 3.05 -2.88
N ALA A 72 9.77 3.74 -3.43
CA ALA A 72 8.43 3.85 -2.84
C ALA A 72 7.77 2.48 -2.75
N ALA A 73 7.83 1.70 -3.84
CA ALA A 73 7.23 0.36 -3.89
C ALA A 73 7.90 -0.62 -2.90
N ALA A 74 9.23 -0.57 -2.74
CA ALA A 74 9.93 -1.37 -1.74
C ALA A 74 9.65 -0.90 -0.30
N ALA A 75 9.46 0.40 -0.10
CA ALA A 75 9.09 0.96 1.19
C ALA A 75 7.64 0.60 1.58
N ALA A 76 6.70 0.61 0.64
CA ALA A 76 5.30 0.22 0.86
C ALA A 76 5.15 -1.25 1.27
N ARG A 77 6.04 -2.13 0.80
CA ARG A 77 6.09 -3.54 1.21
C ARG A 77 6.73 -3.78 2.58
N HIS A 78 7.30 -2.76 3.21
CA HIS A 78 8.00 -2.92 4.47
C HIS A 78 7.13 -2.47 5.67
N ARG A 79 7.11 -3.28 6.74
CA ARG A 79 6.27 -3.06 7.94
C ARG A 79 6.32 -1.65 8.53
N VAL A 80 7.53 -1.10 8.67
CA VAL A 80 7.75 0.24 9.25
C VAL A 80 7.68 1.34 8.19
N ARG A 81 8.47 1.22 7.11
CA ARG A 81 8.50 2.22 6.02
C ARG A 81 7.14 2.41 5.33
N GLY A 82 6.29 1.38 5.24
CA GLY A 82 4.93 1.51 4.72
C GLY A 82 4.09 2.49 5.53
N ARG A 83 4.20 2.47 6.86
CA ARG A 83 3.51 3.42 7.74
C ARG A 83 3.98 4.85 7.53
N VAL A 84 5.25 5.06 7.20
CA VAL A 84 5.75 6.39 6.86
C VAL A 84 5.07 6.89 5.59
N ILE A 85 4.94 6.04 4.58
CA ILE A 85 4.22 6.39 3.34
C ILE A 85 2.74 6.69 3.64
N GLU A 86 2.08 5.88 4.47
CA GLU A 86 0.69 6.15 4.86
C GLU A 86 0.53 7.55 5.48
N ARG A 87 1.44 7.94 6.39
CA ARG A 87 1.42 9.27 7.01
C ARG A 87 1.74 10.40 6.04
N LEU A 88 2.64 10.16 5.09
CA LEU A 88 2.92 11.12 4.03
C LEU A 88 1.67 11.34 3.18
N LEU A 89 0.98 10.28 2.77
CA LEU A 89 -0.27 10.39 2.00
C LEU A 89 -1.39 11.10 2.76
N GLU A 90 -1.41 11.00 4.09
CA GLU A 90 -2.44 11.63 4.93
C GLU A 90 -2.20 13.13 5.19
N HIS A 91 -0.94 13.54 5.37
CA HIS A 91 -0.62 14.87 5.88
C HIS A 91 0.23 15.74 4.96
N ALA A 92 0.93 15.16 3.96
CA ALA A 92 1.78 15.93 3.09
C ALA A 92 0.96 16.54 1.93
N PRO A 93 1.31 17.77 1.49
CA PRO A 93 0.66 18.39 0.35
C PRO A 93 0.88 17.59 -0.93
N ALA A 94 -0.16 17.49 -1.77
CA ALA A 94 -0.18 16.66 -2.97
C ALA A 94 0.93 17.02 -3.98
N GLU A 95 1.39 18.27 -4.00
CA GLU A 95 2.44 18.78 -4.88
C GLU A 95 3.79 18.07 -4.67
N HIS A 96 4.11 17.72 -3.42
CA HIS A 96 5.38 17.05 -3.07
C HIS A 96 5.31 15.53 -3.22
N LEU A 97 4.11 14.98 -3.40
CA LEU A 97 3.88 13.54 -3.45
C LEU A 97 3.71 12.99 -4.87
N GLY A 98 3.72 13.85 -5.89
CA GLY A 98 3.49 13.44 -7.28
C GLY A 98 4.33 12.24 -7.70
N ASP A 99 5.66 12.35 -7.62
CA ASP A 99 6.58 11.27 -8.00
C ASP A 99 6.41 10.00 -7.16
N LEU A 100 6.17 10.16 -5.85
CA LEU A 100 5.94 9.06 -4.93
C LEU A 100 4.68 8.28 -5.32
N VAL A 101 3.59 9.00 -5.57
CA VAL A 101 2.30 8.41 -5.91
C VAL A 101 2.35 7.74 -7.28
N GLU A 102 2.99 8.35 -8.27
CA GLU A 102 3.16 7.73 -9.58
C GLU A 102 3.91 6.39 -9.48
N GLU A 103 4.97 6.32 -8.66
CA GLU A 103 5.68 5.06 -8.43
C GLU A 103 4.80 4.00 -7.70
N LEU A 104 3.93 4.44 -6.79
CA LEU A 104 2.98 3.55 -6.10
C LEU A 104 1.86 3.06 -7.03
N LEU A 105 1.40 3.90 -7.96
CA LEU A 105 0.42 3.55 -8.97
C LEU A 105 0.97 2.48 -9.92
N ASP A 106 2.21 2.64 -10.39
CA ASP A 106 2.90 1.63 -11.21
C ASP A 106 3.01 0.28 -10.49
N ALA A 107 3.25 0.30 -9.17
CA ALA A 107 3.37 -0.90 -8.35
C ALA A 107 2.03 -1.43 -7.80
N CYS A 108 0.91 -0.77 -8.09
CA CYS A 108 -0.39 -1.08 -7.50
C CYS A 108 -0.80 -2.55 -7.64
N PRO A 109 -0.74 -3.19 -8.83
CA PRO A 109 -1.18 -4.58 -8.99
C PRO A 109 -0.50 -5.53 -7.99
N MET A 110 0.78 -5.31 -7.69
CA MET A 110 1.50 -6.10 -6.70
C MET A 110 1.13 -5.72 -5.26
N LEU A 111 0.95 -4.42 -4.98
CA LEU A 111 0.68 -3.92 -3.63
C LEU A 111 -0.71 -4.32 -3.12
N CYS A 112 -1.72 -4.44 -4.00
CA CYS A 112 -3.07 -4.87 -3.64
C CYS A 112 -3.12 -6.25 -2.98
N HIS A 113 -2.22 -7.16 -3.38
CA HIS A 113 -2.12 -8.50 -2.80
C HIS A 113 -1.15 -8.59 -1.63
N HIS A 114 -0.40 -7.52 -1.35
CA HIS A 114 0.67 -7.55 -0.36
C HIS A 114 0.14 -7.33 1.08
N ALA A 115 0.70 -8.05 2.05
CA ALA A 115 0.31 -7.98 3.46
C ALA A 115 0.41 -6.57 4.08
N PHE A 116 1.35 -5.75 3.62
CA PHE A 116 1.50 -4.35 4.06
C PHE A 116 1.15 -3.33 2.98
N GLY A 117 1.28 -3.70 1.70
CA GLY A 117 1.09 -2.76 0.59
C GLY A 117 -0.37 -2.34 0.43
N ASN A 118 -1.30 -3.23 0.77
CA ASN A 118 -2.74 -2.96 0.71
C ASN A 118 -3.16 -1.73 1.53
N PHE A 119 -2.50 -1.45 2.66
CA PHE A 119 -2.81 -0.28 3.50
C PHE A 119 -2.40 1.02 2.82
N VAL A 120 -1.24 1.02 2.15
CA VAL A 120 -0.77 2.16 1.37
C VAL A 120 -1.73 2.45 0.21
N VAL A 121 -2.19 1.41 -0.49
CA VAL A 121 -3.16 1.56 -1.60
C VAL A 121 -4.51 2.08 -1.09
N GLN A 122 -5.00 1.58 0.05
CA GLN A 122 -6.22 2.11 0.69
C GLN A 122 -6.06 3.58 1.08
N ARG A 123 -4.93 3.96 1.68
CA ARG A 123 -4.66 5.37 2.03
C ARG A 123 -4.58 6.27 0.80
N LEU A 124 -4.06 5.75 -0.32
CA LEU A 124 -4.06 6.46 -1.59
C LEU A 124 -5.47 6.63 -2.18
N LEU A 125 -6.37 5.66 -1.99
CA LEU A 125 -7.79 5.81 -2.36
C LEU A 125 -8.51 6.84 -1.49
N GLU A 126 -8.15 6.93 -0.20
CA GLU A 126 -8.76 7.85 0.77
C GLU A 126 -8.32 9.31 0.57
N HIS A 127 -7.02 9.56 0.38
CA HIS A 127 -6.45 10.92 0.37
C HIS A 127 -5.85 11.34 -0.98
N GLY A 128 -5.74 10.43 -1.94
CA GLY A 128 -5.23 10.76 -3.27
C GLY A 128 -6.14 11.73 -4.02
N THR A 129 -5.58 12.45 -4.99
CA THR A 129 -6.34 13.34 -5.87
C THR A 129 -7.33 12.57 -6.74
N ALA A 130 -8.36 13.23 -7.27
CA ALA A 130 -9.36 12.60 -8.15
C ALA A 130 -8.70 11.87 -9.35
N LYS A 131 -7.67 12.48 -9.96
CA LYS A 131 -6.91 11.89 -11.06
C LYS A 131 -6.16 10.61 -10.66
N GLN A 132 -5.57 10.60 -9.46
CA GLN A 132 -4.86 9.43 -8.93
C GLN A 132 -5.84 8.31 -8.60
N ARG A 133 -6.99 8.62 -7.99
CA ARG A 133 -8.04 7.63 -7.70
C ARG A 133 -8.62 7.02 -8.98
N HIS A 134 -8.84 7.84 -10.02
CA HIS A 134 -9.30 7.37 -11.32
C HIS A 134 -8.31 6.38 -11.96
N ARG A 135 -7.02 6.72 -11.99
CA ARG A 135 -5.97 5.81 -12.47
C ARG A 135 -5.93 4.51 -11.66
N LEU A 136 -6.06 4.62 -10.35
CA LEU A 136 -6.06 3.47 -9.46
C LEU A 136 -7.27 2.57 -9.72
N ALA A 137 -8.46 3.15 -9.93
CA ALA A 137 -9.66 2.42 -10.29
C ALA A 137 -9.49 1.67 -11.62
N ALA A 138 -8.90 2.31 -12.64
CA ALA A 138 -8.62 1.66 -13.93
C ALA A 138 -7.69 0.44 -13.78
N VAL A 139 -6.67 0.52 -12.92
CA VAL A 139 -5.79 -0.63 -12.63
C VAL A 139 -6.54 -1.75 -11.90
N LEU A 140 -7.40 -1.39 -10.94
CA LEU A 140 -8.22 -2.37 -10.20
C LEU A 140 -9.27 -3.04 -11.08
N GLU A 141 -9.79 -2.35 -12.09
CA GLU A 141 -10.81 -2.85 -13.03
C GLU A 141 -10.32 -4.07 -13.81
N VAL A 142 -9.09 -4.02 -14.33
CA VAL A 142 -8.48 -5.09 -15.14
C VAL A 142 -8.47 -6.43 -14.41
N GLU A 143 -8.25 -6.42 -13.10
CA GLU A 143 -8.13 -7.63 -12.27
C GLU A 143 -9.19 -7.70 -11.16
N ALA A 144 -10.31 -6.98 -11.31
CA ALA A 144 -11.31 -6.79 -10.25
C ALA A 144 -11.77 -8.11 -9.63
N VAL A 145 -12.10 -9.11 -10.47
CA VAL A 145 -12.54 -10.44 -10.01
C VAL A 145 -11.43 -11.18 -9.26
N ARG A 146 -10.18 -11.09 -9.72
CA ARG A 146 -9.02 -11.74 -9.06
C ARG A 146 -8.74 -11.10 -7.70
N ILE A 147 -8.83 -9.78 -7.62
CA ILE A 147 -8.67 -9.00 -6.39
C ILE A 147 -9.81 -9.30 -5.40
N ALA A 148 -11.05 -9.42 -5.88
CA ALA A 148 -12.22 -9.71 -5.04
C ALA A 148 -12.16 -11.10 -4.39
N LYS A 149 -11.58 -12.11 -5.06
CA LYS A 149 -11.34 -13.44 -4.49
C LYS A 149 -10.14 -13.48 -3.55
N HIS A 150 -9.28 -12.46 -3.54
CA HIS A 150 -8.11 -12.43 -2.68
C HIS A 150 -8.45 -11.97 -1.26
N LYS A 151 -7.96 -12.70 -0.25
CA LYS A 151 -8.18 -12.41 1.18
C LYS A 151 -7.86 -10.97 1.60
N ILE A 152 -6.81 -10.40 1.03
CA ILE A 152 -6.35 -9.03 1.33
C ILE A 152 -6.87 -8.04 0.27
N GLY A 153 -6.95 -8.49 -0.99
CA GLY A 153 -7.26 -7.64 -2.13
C GLY A 153 -8.71 -7.15 -2.09
N CYS A 154 -9.63 -7.99 -1.58
CA CYS A 154 -11.03 -7.64 -1.43
C CYS A 154 -11.25 -6.36 -0.60
N ASN A 155 -10.39 -6.08 0.39
CA ASN A 155 -10.46 -4.88 1.21
C ASN A 155 -10.09 -3.62 0.41
N VAL A 156 -9.09 -3.73 -0.46
CA VAL A 156 -8.69 -2.63 -1.36
C VAL A 156 -9.83 -2.33 -2.34
N LEU A 157 -10.45 -3.37 -2.90
CA LEU A 157 -11.55 -3.20 -3.83
C LEU A 157 -12.78 -2.58 -3.15
N ARG A 158 -13.08 -2.96 -1.90
CA ARG A 158 -14.13 -2.30 -1.10
C ARG A 158 -13.81 -0.84 -0.82
N CYS A 159 -12.57 -0.52 -0.48
CA CYS A 159 -12.12 0.86 -0.29
C CYS A 159 -12.32 1.67 -1.59
N ALA A 160 -11.99 1.10 -2.75
CA ALA A 160 -12.23 1.75 -4.04
C ALA A 160 -13.72 2.01 -4.30
N LEU A 161 -14.58 1.04 -3.97
CA LEU A 161 -16.03 1.20 -4.08
C LEU A 161 -16.61 2.29 -3.15
N VAL A 162 -15.90 2.68 -2.10
CA VAL A 162 -16.34 3.74 -1.17
C VAL A 162 -15.78 5.11 -1.57
N HIS A 163 -14.51 5.19 -1.97
CA HIS A 163 -13.79 6.46 -2.13
C HIS A 163 -13.62 6.94 -3.60
N CYS A 164 -13.83 6.06 -4.59
CA CYS A 164 -13.75 6.47 -5.99
C CYS A 164 -14.99 7.27 -6.44
N ALA A 165 -14.88 7.96 -7.59
CA ALA A 165 -16.00 8.70 -8.17
C ALA A 165 -17.15 7.76 -8.58
N GLY A 166 -18.36 8.30 -8.78
CA GLY A 166 -19.52 7.51 -9.22
C GLY A 166 -19.25 6.68 -10.48
N GLU A 167 -18.60 7.28 -11.48
CA GLU A 167 -18.21 6.63 -12.73
C GLU A 167 -17.22 5.48 -12.51
N ASP A 168 -16.17 5.70 -11.72
CA ASP A 168 -15.18 4.67 -11.38
C ASP A 168 -15.82 3.50 -10.64
N ARG A 169 -16.73 3.79 -9.70
CA ARG A 169 -17.47 2.77 -8.95
C ARG A 169 -18.38 1.96 -9.87
N ALA A 170 -19.04 2.61 -10.83
CA ALA A 170 -19.84 1.95 -11.84
C ALA A 170 -18.99 1.05 -12.76
N ARG A 171 -17.81 1.51 -13.20
CA ARG A 171 -16.85 0.68 -13.95
C ARG A 171 -16.42 -0.55 -13.17
N LEU A 172 -16.01 -0.38 -11.91
CA LEU A 172 -15.60 -1.50 -11.06
C LEU A 172 -16.73 -2.51 -10.81
N ALA A 173 -17.95 -2.04 -10.54
CA ALA A 173 -19.11 -2.93 -10.40
C ALA A 173 -19.46 -3.62 -11.71
N GLY A 174 -19.41 -2.91 -12.83
CA GLY A 174 -19.58 -3.46 -14.17
C GLY A 174 -18.58 -4.58 -14.45
N ALA A 175 -17.30 -4.40 -14.11
CA ALA A 175 -16.27 -5.43 -14.27
C ALA A 175 -16.51 -6.68 -13.41
N LEU A 176 -17.14 -6.53 -12.23
CA LEU A 176 -17.51 -7.65 -11.36
C LEU A 176 -18.79 -8.37 -11.82
N GLU A 177 -19.71 -7.64 -12.45
CA GLU A 177 -21.02 -8.12 -12.89
C GLU A 177 -21.06 -8.46 -14.39
N ALA A 178 -19.95 -8.25 -15.12
CA ALA A 178 -19.85 -8.46 -16.56
C ALA A 178 -20.21 -9.89 -16.99
N ASP A 179 -19.91 -10.88 -16.14
CA ASP A 179 -20.22 -12.29 -16.36
C ASP A 179 -21.10 -12.78 -15.19
N PRO A 180 -22.37 -13.14 -15.47
CA PRO A 180 -23.30 -13.63 -14.45
C PRO A 180 -22.78 -14.86 -13.69
N SER A 181 -22.14 -15.81 -14.39
CA SER A 181 -21.61 -17.03 -13.78
C SER A 181 -20.47 -16.73 -12.83
N ARG A 182 -19.57 -15.81 -13.19
CA ARG A 182 -18.48 -15.35 -12.32
C ARG A 182 -19.00 -14.52 -11.15
N ALA A 183 -20.03 -13.71 -11.36
CA ALA A 183 -20.67 -12.94 -10.30
C ALA A 183 -21.34 -13.85 -9.26
N GLU A 184 -22.00 -14.93 -9.68
CA GLU A 184 -22.55 -15.96 -8.78
C GLU A 184 -21.46 -16.71 -8.01
N GLU A 185 -20.38 -17.08 -8.68
CA GLU A 185 -19.21 -17.66 -8.03
C GLU A 185 -18.64 -16.72 -6.97
N LEU A 186 -18.52 -15.43 -7.31
CA LEU A 186 -18.02 -14.42 -6.39
C LEU A 186 -18.95 -14.21 -5.19
N ASN A 187 -20.27 -14.30 -5.40
CA ASN A 187 -21.27 -14.22 -4.31
C ASN A 187 -21.13 -15.36 -3.30
N ARG A 188 -20.81 -16.57 -3.76
CA ARG A 188 -20.58 -17.74 -2.89
C ARG A 188 -19.19 -17.74 -2.25
N HIS A 189 -18.26 -16.95 -2.79
CA HIS A 189 -16.89 -16.89 -2.30
C HIS A 189 -16.79 -16.21 -0.93
N LEU A 190 -15.94 -16.75 -0.05
CA LEU A 190 -15.71 -16.24 1.31
C LEU A 190 -15.39 -14.73 1.33
N PHE A 191 -14.52 -14.27 0.43
CA PHE A 191 -14.14 -12.86 0.32
C PHE A 191 -14.97 -12.08 -0.71
N GLY A 192 -15.30 -12.71 -1.83
CA GLY A 192 -16.01 -12.08 -2.94
C GLY A 192 -17.42 -11.65 -2.57
N GLY A 193 -18.10 -12.44 -1.74
CA GLY A 193 -19.45 -12.15 -1.29
C GLY A 193 -19.53 -10.89 -0.42
N PHE A 194 -18.43 -10.48 0.23
CA PHE A 194 -18.38 -9.18 0.91
C PHE A 194 -18.36 -8.03 -0.09
N VAL A 195 -17.58 -8.15 -1.18
CA VAL A 195 -17.51 -7.14 -2.24
C VAL A 195 -18.86 -7.01 -2.93
N MET A 196 -19.47 -8.13 -3.34
CA MET A 196 -20.78 -8.12 -4.02
C MET A 196 -21.91 -7.58 -3.13
N ARG A 197 -21.86 -7.82 -1.81
CA ARG A 197 -22.78 -7.17 -0.86
C ARG A 197 -22.59 -5.66 -0.80
N GLU A 198 -21.36 -5.17 -0.89
CA GLU A 198 -21.08 -3.73 -0.94
C GLU A 198 -21.61 -3.12 -2.25
N VAL A 199 -21.41 -3.78 -3.40
CA VAL A 199 -21.98 -3.33 -4.69
C VAL A 199 -23.50 -3.22 -4.62
N ARG A 200 -24.18 -4.26 -4.10
CA ARG A 200 -25.64 -4.22 -3.88
C ARG A 200 -26.07 -3.13 -2.92
N ARG A 201 -25.28 -2.87 -1.86
CA ARG A 201 -25.56 -1.78 -0.91
C ARG A 201 -25.47 -0.42 -1.60
N LEU A 202 -24.47 -0.20 -2.44
CA LEU A 202 -24.29 1.06 -3.15
C LEU A 202 -25.40 1.31 -4.18
N ARG A 203 -25.87 0.27 -4.90
CA ARG A 203 -27.05 0.36 -5.76
C ARG A 203 -28.29 0.77 -4.97
N ARG A 204 -28.58 0.10 -3.85
CA ARG A 204 -29.72 0.45 -2.97
C ARG A 204 -29.67 1.88 -2.43
N ASN A 205 -28.47 2.43 -2.23
CA ASN A 205 -28.29 3.78 -1.74
C ASN A 205 -28.24 4.84 -2.87
N GLY A 206 -28.47 4.44 -4.13
CA GLY A 206 -28.40 5.34 -5.30
C GLY A 206 -26.98 5.82 -5.64
N ALA A 207 -25.94 5.23 -5.03
CA ALA A 207 -24.55 5.61 -5.25
C ALA A 207 -23.93 4.97 -6.50
N LEU A 208 -24.58 3.95 -7.05
CA LEU A 208 -24.33 3.41 -8.38
C LEU A 208 -25.60 3.49 -9.23
N PRO A 209 -25.48 3.80 -10.53
CA PRO A 209 -26.61 3.66 -11.45
C PRO A 209 -27.00 2.19 -11.59
N ASP A 210 -28.29 1.92 -11.73
CA ASP A 210 -28.78 0.58 -11.99
C ASP A 210 -28.41 0.14 -13.41
N GLY A 211 -27.46 -0.79 -13.54
CA GLY A 211 -27.27 -1.65 -14.71
C GLY A 211 -27.02 -0.94 -16.05
N ALA A 212 -25.73 -0.78 -16.38
CA ALA A 212 -25.13 -0.54 -17.70
C ALA A 212 -25.64 0.63 -18.55
N PRO A 213 -24.71 1.50 -18.97
CA PRO A 213 -24.44 1.59 -20.40
C PRO A 213 -23.15 0.87 -20.71
N GLY A 214 -23.26 -0.31 -21.32
CA GLY A 214 -22.18 -0.83 -22.14
C GLY A 214 -21.96 0.13 -23.31
N GLY A 215 -20.72 0.52 -23.55
CA GLY A 215 -20.32 1.23 -24.76
C GLY A 215 -20.54 2.74 -24.75
N ALA A 216 -19.60 3.49 -24.19
CA ALA A 216 -19.29 4.83 -24.67
C ALA A 216 -17.78 4.91 -24.94
N ILE A 217 -17.38 4.25 -26.03
CA ILE A 217 -16.17 4.62 -26.78
C ILE A 217 -16.52 5.95 -27.46
N GLY A 218 -16.38 7.05 -26.73
CA GLY A 218 -16.49 8.40 -27.25
C GLY A 218 -15.16 8.83 -27.85
N GLY A 219 -14.89 8.40 -29.08
CA GLY A 219 -13.95 9.08 -29.96
C GLY A 219 -14.65 10.27 -30.61
N ALA A 220 -14.07 11.45 -30.43
CA ALA A 220 -14.22 12.61 -31.29
C ALA A 220 -12.88 13.37 -31.27
#